data_AF-A0A959NEF5-F1
#
_entry.id   AF-A0A959NEF5-F1
#
_cell.length_a   1.000
_cell.length_b   1.000
_cell.length_c   1.000
_cell.angle_alpha   90.00
_cell.angle_beta   90.00
_cell.angle_gamma   90.00
#
_symmetry.space_group_name_H-M   'P 1'
#
loop_
_entity.id
_entity.type
_entity.pdbx_description
1 polymer ?
#
loop_
_entity_poly.entity_id
_entity_poly.type
_entity_poly.pdbx_seq_one_letter_code
_entity_poly.pdbx_strand_id
1 'polypeptide(L)' 'NISDENLEMVEIARKCGASARFAGSGGSIIGIYKNDEMLTKLIMELKKINVRVLKPFIS' A
#
# COMPACT_ATOMS: atom_id res chain seq x y z
N ASN A 1 16.23 -0.52 10.93
CA ASN A 1 15.87 -1.84 10.38
C ASN A 1 14.54 -1.71 9.65
N ILE A 2 14.56 -1.57 8.32
CA ILE A 2 13.33 -1.71 7.53
C ILE A 2 13.19 -3.21 7.32
N SER A 3 12.12 -3.83 7.83
CA SER A 3 11.84 -5.24 7.58
C SER A 3 11.58 -5.46 6.09
N ASP A 4 12.01 -6.60 5.54
CA ASP A 4 11.84 -6.95 4.13
C ASP A 4 10.37 -6.87 3.68
N GLU A 5 9.44 -7.19 4.58
CA GLU A 5 7.98 -7.08 4.41
C GLU A 5 7.53 -5.64 4.12
N ASN A 6 8.16 -4.64 4.75
CA ASN A 6 7.84 -3.24 4.50
C ASN A 6 8.26 -2.87 3.07
N LEU A 7 9.46 -3.31 2.65
CA LEU A 7 9.94 -3.05 1.29
C LEU A 7 9.00 -3.68 0.26
N GLU A 8 8.59 -4.93 0.50
CA GLU A 8 7.65 -5.66 -0.36
C GLU A 8 6.30 -4.93 -0.50
N MET A 9 5.74 -4.41 0.60
CA MET A 9 4.51 -3.59 0.55
C MET A 9 4.65 -2.38 -0.38
N VAL A 10 5.76 -1.64 -0.27
CA VAL A 10 6.01 -0.44 -1.09
C VAL A 10 6.17 -0.83 -2.56
N GLU A 11 6.88 -1.90 -2.86
CA GLU A 11 7.07 -2.37 -4.23
C GLU A 11 5.76 -2.81 -4.88
N ILE A 12 4.93 -3.58 -4.17
CA ILE A 12 3.62 -4.02 -4.67
C ILE A 12 2.72 -2.81 -4.95
N ALA A 13 2.67 -1.86 -4.03
CA ALA A 13 1.86 -0.65 -4.21
C ALA A 13 2.33 0.17 -5.43
N ARG A 14 3.65 0.30 -5.63
CA ARG A 14 4.23 0.98 -6.80
C ARG A 14 3.98 0.24 -8.11
N LYS A 15 4.04 -1.11 -8.11
CA LYS A 15 3.66 -1.94 -9.27
C LYS A 15 2.18 -1.78 -9.65
N CYS A 16 1.32 -1.41 -8.70
CA CYS A 16 -0.08 -1.06 -8.95
C CYS A 16 -0.26 0.36 -9.50
N GLY A 17 0.80 1.17 -9.58
CA GLY A 17 0.77 2.56 -10.06
C GLY A 17 0.48 3.60 -8.97
N ALA A 18 0.40 3.18 -7.71
CA ALA A 18 0.25 4.10 -6.58
C ALA A 18 1.60 4.68 -6.17
N SER A 19 1.61 5.94 -5.74
CA SER A 19 2.74 6.43 -4.97
C SER A 19 2.67 5.81 -3.58
N ALA A 20 3.77 5.28 -3.05
CA ALA A 20 3.80 4.65 -1.73
C ALA A 20 5.10 4.98 -0.99
N ARG A 21 4.95 5.28 0.31
CA ARG A 21 6.03 5.53 1.28
C ARG A 21 5.71 4.84 2.61
N PHE A 22 6.72 4.62 3.43
CA PHE A 22 6.55 4.10 4.78
C PHE A 22 5.76 5.09 5.65
N ALA A 23 4.80 4.58 6.41
CA ALA A 23 3.93 5.38 7.26
C ALA A 23 4.53 5.67 8.66
N GLY A 24 5.71 5.13 9.02
CA GLY A 24 6.36 5.39 10.30
C GLY A 24 7.06 4.16 10.89
N SER A 25 6.84 3.90 12.19
CA SER A 25 7.54 2.93 13.07
C SER A 25 7.54 1.45 12.64
N GLY A 26 7.09 1.13 11.43
CA GLY A 26 7.07 -0.21 10.84
C GLY A 26 5.64 -0.75 10.68
N GLY A 27 5.42 -1.58 9.65
CA GLY A 27 4.17 -2.32 9.48
C GLY A 27 3.05 -1.60 8.74
N SER A 28 3.32 -0.45 8.11
CA SER A 28 2.33 0.27 7.30
C SER A 28 2.98 1.14 6.23
N ILE A 29 2.27 1.28 5.11
CA ILE A 29 2.60 2.20 4.02
C ILE A 29 1.43 3.17 3.81
N ILE A 30 1.75 4.38 3.35
CA ILE A 30 0.78 5.38 2.92
C ILE A 30 1.05 5.76 1.46
N GLY A 31 -0.02 5.96 0.71
CA GLY A 31 0.06 6.21 -0.71
C GLY A 31 -1.14 6.90 -1.30
N ILE A 32 -0.94 7.46 -2.50
CA ILE A 32 -2.01 8.09 -3.28
C ILE A 32 -2.32 7.20 -4.47
N TYR A 33 -3.60 6.95 -4.69
CA TYR A 33 -4.14 6.22 -5.84
C TYR A 33 -5.00 7.16 -6.69
N LYS A 34 -5.17 6.83 -7.97
CA LYS A 34 -5.85 7.71 -8.95
C LYS A 34 -7.33 7.43 -9.12
N ASN A 35 -7.75 6.17 -9.02
CA ASN A 35 -9.10 5.72 -9.32
C ASN A 35 -9.46 4.43 -8.58
N ASP A 36 -10.72 4.03 -8.64
CA ASP A 36 -11.23 2.85 -7.94
C ASP A 36 -10.67 1.52 -8.50
N GLU A 37 -10.30 1.48 -9.78
CA GLU A 37 -9.60 0.33 -10.37
C GLU A 37 -8.24 0.10 -9.71
N MET A 38 -7.46 1.17 -9.52
CA MET A 38 -6.18 1.11 -8.81
C MET A 38 -6.37 0.72 -7.35
N LEU A 39 -7.40 1.25 -6.68
CA LEU A 39 -7.74 0.86 -5.31
C LEU A 39 -8.07 -0.64 -5.22
N THR A 40 -8.86 -1.15 -6.16
CA THR A 40 -9.21 -2.58 -6.22
C THR A 40 -7.98 -3.44 -6.44
N LYS A 41 -7.09 -3.02 -7.35
CA LYS A 41 -5.81 -3.72 -7.59
C LYS A 41 -4.91 -3.71 -6.36
N LEU A 42 -4.80 -2.58 -5.66
CA LEU A 42 -4.07 -2.48 -4.40
C LEU A 42 -4.63 -3.45 -3.34
N ILE A 43 -5.95 -3.49 -3.18
CA ILE A 43 -6.61 -4.41 -2.24
C ILE A 43 -6.28 -5.86 -2.59
N MET A 44 -6.38 -6.25 -3.87
CA MET A 44 -6.11 -7.62 -4.31
C MET A 44 -4.65 -8.03 -4.12
N GLU A 45 -3.70 -7.19 -4.54
CA GLU A 45 -2.27 -7.52 -4.48
C GLU A 45 -1.73 -7.50 -3.05
N LEU A 46 -2.10 -6.49 -2.24
CA LEU A 46 -1.66 -6.42 -0.84
C LEU A 46 -2.31 -7.51 0.02
N LYS A 47 -3.53 -7.96 -0.31
CA LYS A 47 -4.16 -9.10 0.39
C LYS A 47 -3.38 -10.40 0.21
N LYS A 48 -2.66 -10.60 -0.90
CA LYS A 48 -1.84 -11.82 -1.13
C LYS A 48 -0.71 -11.96 -0.12
N ILE A 49 -0.22 -10.84 0.42
CA ILE A 49 0.81 -10.79 1.46
C ILE A 49 0.24 -10.50 2.85
N ASN A 50 -1.06 -10.77 3.06
CA ASN A 50 -1.77 -10.54 4.33
C ASN A 50 -1.81 -9.07 4.80
N VAL A 51 -1.71 -8.11 3.89
CA VAL A 51 -1.78 -6.68 4.21
C VAL A 51 -3.19 -6.14 3.95
N ARG A 52 -3.71 -5.35 4.89
CA ARG A 52 -5.03 -4.73 4.80
C ARG A 52 -4.93 -3.31 4.25
N VAL A 53 -5.75 -3.00 3.24
CA VAL A 53 -5.87 -1.65 2.68
C VAL A 53 -7.01 -0.88 3.35
N LEU A 54 -6.75 0.38 3.70
CA LEU A 54 -7.72 1.29 4.29
C LEU A 54 -7.82 2.54 3.40
N LYS A 55 -9.04 2.95 3.05
CA LYS A 55 -9.32 4.22 2.35
C LYS A 55 -9.72 5.26 3.40
N PRO A 56 -8.82 6.19 3.79
CA PRO A 56 -9.17 7.25 4.73
C PRO A 56 -10.14 8.23 4.08
N PHE A 57 -11.06 8.77 4.88
CA PHE A 57 -11.87 9.92 4.50
C PHE A 57 -11.12 11.18 4.90
N ILE A 58 -10.92 12.10 3.96
CA ILE A 58 -10.28 13.39 4.20
C ILE A 58 -11.38 14.45 4.04
N SER A 59 -11.62 15.23 5.08
CA SER A 59 -12.58 16.34 5.14
C SER A 59 -11.92 17.67 4.86
#